data_AF-A0A1T5EXM8-F1
#
_entry.id   AF-A0A1T5EXM8-F1
#
_cell.length_a   1.000
_cell.length_b   1.000
_cell.length_c   1.000
_cell.angle_alpha   90.00
_cell.angle_beta   90.00
_cell.angle_gamma   90.00
#
_symmetry.space_group_name_H-M   'P 1'
#
loop_
_entity.id
_entity.type
_entity.pdbx_description
1 polymer ?
#
loop_
_entity_poly.entity_id
_entity_poly.type
_entity_poly.pdbx_seq_one_letter_code
_entity_poly.pdbx_strand_id
1 'polypeptide(L)'
;MSLHNFSTRPFLERIPDFDYDAKCKVLKVTQNGSIRWKSYYWVYVTASLMGKYVGIQEMGNGIWRVFYRNVFLGFFDEKYLRNKEQATRLEINLV
;
A
#
# COMPACT_ATOMS: atom_id res chain seq x y z
N MET A 1 -26.56 29.05 -8.49
CA MET A 1 -25.64 29.20 -9.63
C MET A 1 -24.53 28.18 -9.44
N SER A 2 -24.49 27.12 -10.24
CA SER A 2 -23.50 26.03 -10.09
C SER A 2 -22.23 26.40 -10.84
N LEU A 3 -21.09 26.46 -10.15
CA LEU A 3 -19.78 26.82 -10.70
C LEU A 3 -19.02 25.55 -11.10
N HIS A 4 -19.58 24.77 -12.03
CA HIS A 4 -18.92 23.60 -12.58
C HIS A 4 -17.95 24.03 -13.69
N ASN A 5 -16.66 23.75 -13.54
CA ASN A 5 -15.63 23.99 -14.57
C ASN A 5 -15.17 22.65 -15.15
N PHE A 6 -15.19 22.53 -16.47
CA PHE A 6 -14.70 21.32 -17.15
C PHE A 6 -13.17 21.22 -17.00
N SER A 7 -12.69 20.02 -16.65
CA SER A 7 -11.25 19.76 -16.62
C SER A 7 -10.71 19.69 -18.04
N THR A 8 -9.68 20.47 -18.34
CA THR A 8 -8.94 20.40 -19.61
C THR A 8 -7.83 19.35 -19.60
N ARG A 9 -7.65 18.60 -18.49
CA ARG A 9 -6.63 17.56 -18.43
C ARG A 9 -6.95 16.46 -19.46
N PRO A 10 -6.02 16.14 -20.38
CA PRO A 10 -6.23 15.06 -21.33
C PRO A 10 -6.32 13.73 -20.58
N PHE A 11 -7.23 12.87 -21.03
CA PHE A 11 -7.33 11.51 -20.54
C PHE A 11 -6.11 10.72 -21.04
N LEU A 12 -5.32 10.14 -20.12
CA LEU A 12 -4.20 9.29 -20.50
C LEU A 12 -4.73 7.93 -20.99
N GLU A 13 -4.42 7.57 -22.23
CA GLU A 13 -4.76 6.27 -22.83
C GLU A 13 -4.03 5.09 -22.13
N ARG A 14 -2.84 5.36 -21.58
CA ARG A 14 -2.04 4.38 -20.84
C ARG A 14 -1.56 4.95 -19.52
N ILE A 15 -1.69 4.16 -18.46
CA ILE A 15 -1.17 4.49 -17.14
C ILE A 15 0.36 4.30 -17.18
N PRO A 16 1.17 5.32 -16.82
CA PRO A 16 2.62 5.18 -16.82
C PRO A 16 3.06 4.13 -15.79
N ASP A 17 4.11 3.40 -16.14
CA ASP A 17 4.83 2.55 -15.20
C ASP A 17 5.35 3.41 -14.03
N PHE A 18 5.39 2.82 -12.84
CA PHE A 18 5.84 3.51 -11.64
C PHE A 18 6.98 2.69 -11.03
N ASP A 19 8.15 3.32 -10.99
CA ASP A 19 9.32 2.74 -10.35
C ASP A 19 9.34 3.14 -8.88
N TYR A 20 9.52 2.15 -8.01
CA TYR A 20 9.71 2.40 -6.58
C TYR A 20 11.21 2.50 -6.32
N ASP A 21 11.61 3.39 -5.40
CA ASP A 21 13.01 3.52 -5.00
C ASP A 21 13.62 2.17 -4.58
N ALA A 22 14.90 1.96 -4.87
CA ALA A 22 15.59 0.71 -4.58
C ALA A 22 15.61 0.32 -3.09
N LYS A 23 15.41 1.29 -2.18
CA LYS A 23 15.27 1.05 -0.73
C LYS A 23 13.88 0.53 -0.35
N CYS A 24 12.90 0.65 -1.23
CA CYS A 24 11.56 0.16 -1.02
C CYS A 24 11.44 -1.30 -1.45
N LYS A 25 10.83 -2.12 -0.60
CA LYS A 25 10.49 -3.49 -0.93
C LYS A 25 9.18 -3.51 -1.70
N VAL A 26 9.25 -3.92 -2.98
CA VAL A 26 8.08 -3.98 -3.84
C VAL A 26 7.40 -5.35 -3.70
N LEU A 27 6.14 -5.36 -3.27
CA LEU A 27 5.35 -6.58 -3.15
C LEU A 27 4.07 -6.48 -4.00
N LYS A 28 3.67 -7.62 -4.56
CA LYS A 28 2.40 -7.74 -5.29
C LYS A 28 1.26 -8.02 -4.33
N VAL A 29 0.18 -7.26 -4.48
CA VAL A 29 -1.08 -7.47 -3.75
C VAL A 29 -1.83 -8.64 -4.39
N THR A 30 -2.26 -9.59 -3.56
CA THR A 30 -3.05 -10.74 -4.01
C THR A 30 -4.50 -10.34 -4.34
N GLN A 31 -5.26 -11.26 -4.94
CA GLN A 31 -6.68 -11.03 -5.25
C GLN A 31 -7.54 -10.78 -4.01
N ASN A 32 -7.07 -11.14 -2.81
CA ASN A 32 -7.80 -10.88 -1.58
C ASN A 32 -7.49 -9.48 -0.99
N GLY A 33 -6.66 -8.67 -1.67
CA GLY A 33 -6.25 -7.35 -1.19
C GLY A 33 -5.12 -7.37 -0.14
N SER A 34 -4.50 -8.54 0.09
CA SER A 34 -3.42 -8.72 1.06
C SER A 34 -2.07 -8.95 0.36
N ILE A 35 -0.99 -8.52 1.01
CA ILE A 35 0.37 -8.84 0.61
C ILE A 35 0.92 -9.99 1.45
N ARG A 36 1.75 -10.82 0.83
CA ARG A 36 2.49 -11.87 1.54
C ARG A 36 3.69 -11.24 2.23
N TRP A 37 3.69 -11.22 3.55
CA TRP A 37 4.79 -10.72 4.37
C TRP A 37 5.60 -11.88 4.95
N LYS A 38 6.89 -11.96 4.59
CA LYS A 38 7.76 -13.12 4.89
C LYS A 38 7.10 -14.44 4.45
N SER A 39 7.44 -15.56 5.09
CA SER A 39 6.94 -16.88 4.68
C SER A 39 5.51 -17.17 5.13
N TYR A 40 5.05 -16.59 6.25
CA TYR A 40 3.83 -17.03 6.95
C TYR A 40 2.80 -15.92 7.24
N TYR A 41 3.14 -14.64 7.05
CA TYR A 41 2.27 -13.54 7.43
C TYR A 41 1.56 -12.94 6.22
N TRP A 42 0.36 -12.42 6.48
CA TRP A 42 -0.47 -11.74 5.49
C TRP A 42 -0.86 -10.38 6.07
N VAL A 43 -0.53 -9.31 5.34
CA VAL A 43 -0.93 -7.95 5.72
C VAL A 43 -2.05 -7.53 4.78
N TYR A 44 -3.21 -7.19 5.34
CA TYR A 44 -4.31 -6.67 4.53
C TYR A 44 -4.04 -5.21 4.17
N VAL A 45 -3.97 -4.91 2.86
CA VAL A 45 -3.72 -3.57 2.33
C VAL A 45 -5.04 -2.92 1.94
N THR A 46 -5.62 -3.37 0.83
CA THR A 46 -6.94 -2.93 0.35
C THR A 46 -7.36 -3.78 -0.84
N ALA A 47 -8.66 -4.00 -0.96
CA ALA A 47 -9.30 -4.62 -2.11
C ALA A 47 -9.08 -3.82 -3.42
N SER A 48 -8.91 -2.50 -3.36
CA SER A 48 -8.78 -1.67 -4.57
C SER A 48 -7.45 -1.87 -5.31
N LEU A 49 -6.45 -2.47 -4.67
CA LEU A 49 -5.11 -2.66 -5.21
C LEU A 49 -4.82 -4.10 -5.64
N MET A 50 -5.85 -4.95 -5.79
CA MET A 50 -5.69 -6.32 -6.26
C MET A 50 -4.85 -6.40 -7.54
N GLY A 51 -3.83 -7.25 -7.54
CA GLY A 51 -2.94 -7.46 -8.69
C GLY A 51 -1.96 -6.31 -8.97
N LYS A 52 -1.97 -5.23 -8.18
CA LYS A 52 -1.03 -4.12 -8.28
C LYS A 52 0.19 -4.33 -7.37
N TYR A 53 1.23 -3.56 -7.63
CA TYR A 53 2.46 -3.54 -6.84
C TYR A 53 2.45 -2.37 -5.87
N VAL A 54 2.83 -2.63 -4.62
CA VAL A 54 2.98 -1.63 -3.56
C VAL A 54 4.42 -1.59 -3.10
N GLY A 55 4.91 -0.40 -2.78
CA GLY A 55 6.22 -0.16 -2.21
C GLY A 55 6.14 -0.14 -0.69
N ILE A 56 7.04 -0.83 -0.03
CA ILE A 56 7.08 -0.92 1.42
C ILE A 56 8.43 -0.40 1.90
N GLN A 57 8.39 0.63 2.73
CA GLN A 57 9.58 1.29 3.24
C GLN A 57 9.72 1.02 4.74
N GLU A 58 10.92 0.63 5.16
CA GLU A 58 11.23 0.47 6.57
C GLU A 58 11.40 1.86 7.22
N MET A 59 10.67 2.11 8.30
CA MET A 59 10.85 3.33 9.11
C MET A 59 11.81 3.10 10.30
N GLY A 60 12.00 1.84 10.69
CA GLY A 60 12.77 1.42 11.87
C GLY A 60 11.87 0.84 12.96
N ASN A 61 12.48 0.20 13.97
CA ASN A 61 11.81 -0.43 15.12
C ASN A 61 10.79 -1.55 14.78
N GLY A 62 10.81 -2.06 13.55
CA GLY A 62 9.84 -3.06 13.06
C GLY A 62 8.58 -2.46 12.43
N ILE A 63 8.54 -1.13 12.24
CA ILE A 63 7.44 -0.41 11.61
C ILE A 63 7.72 -0.26 10.11
N TRP A 64 6.73 -0.63 9.31
CA TRP A 64 6.78 -0.61 7.85
C TRP A 64 5.71 0.30 7.30
N ARG A 65 6.09 1.21 6.40
CA ARG A 65 5.18 2.11 5.68
C ARG A 65 4.85 1.53 4.32
N VAL A 66 3.58 1.56 3.95
CA VAL A 66 3.10 1.05 2.66
C VAL A 66 2.65 2.20 1.79
N PHE A 67 3.16 2.20 0.56
CA PHE A 67 2.88 3.19 -0.47
C PHE A 67 2.35 2.50 -1.72
N TYR A 68 1.37 3.12 -2.36
CA TYR A 68 1.01 2.82 -3.73
C TYR A 68 1.37 4.02 -4.59
N ARG A 69 2.34 3.83 -5.48
CA ARG A 69 2.94 4.93 -6.25
C ARG A 69 3.43 6.03 -5.29
N ASN A 70 2.95 7.26 -5.48
CA ASN A 70 3.24 8.41 -4.63
C ASN A 70 2.21 8.61 -3.49
N VAL A 71 1.34 7.63 -3.24
CA VAL A 71 0.27 7.71 -2.25
C VAL A 71 0.61 6.85 -1.03
N PHE A 72 0.63 7.47 0.14
CA PHE A 72 0.74 6.77 1.42
C PHE A 72 -0.57 6.06 1.74
N LEU A 73 -0.51 4.76 2.03
CA LEU A 73 -1.68 3.96 2.39
C LEU A 73 -1.81 3.74 3.89
N GLY A 74 -0.69 3.63 4.59
CA GLY A 74 -0.65 3.35 6.02
C GLY A 74 0.65 2.68 6.43
N PHE A 75 0.71 2.27 7.69
CA PHE A 75 1.80 1.49 8.24
C PHE A 75 1.28 0.20 8.86
N PHE A 76 2.19 -0.75 9.05
CA PHE A 76 1.97 -1.93 9.88
C PHE A 76 3.24 -2.22 10.67
N ASP A 77 3.07 -2.79 11.87
CA ASP A 77 4.19 -3.21 12.71
C ASP A 77 4.34 -4.74 12.71
N GLU A 78 5.57 -5.18 12.52
CA GLU A 78 5.89 -6.60 12.38
C GLU A 78 5.64 -7.41 13.67
N LYS A 79 5.71 -6.79 14.84
CA LYS A 79 5.50 -7.46 16.13
C LYS A 79 4.03 -7.87 16.28
N TYR A 80 3.11 -7.07 15.77
CA TYR A 80 1.68 -7.41 15.76
C TYR A 80 1.37 -8.56 14.80
N LEU A 81 2.10 -8.68 13.68
CA LEU A 81 1.93 -9.83 12.76
C LEU A 81 2.28 -11.17 13.41
N ARG A 82 3.23 -11.17 14.37
CA ARG A 82 3.65 -12.39 15.07
C ARG A 82 2.58 -12.87 16.05
N ASN A 83 1.80 -11.95 16.63
CA ASN A 83 0.66 -12.28 17.47
C ASN A 83 -0.55 -12.60 16.56
N LYS A 84 -0.67 -13.90 16.22
CA LYS A 84 -1.69 -14.50 15.32
C LYS A 84 -3.16 -14.19 15.65
N GLU A 85 -3.46 -13.44 16.70
CA GLU A 85 -4.80 -13.22 17.22
C GLU A 85 -5.57 -12.12 16.47
N GLN A 86 -4.90 -11.29 15.66
CA GLN A 86 -5.55 -10.19 14.94
C GLN A 86 -5.13 -10.13 13.47
N ALA A 87 -6.10 -10.02 12.57
CA ALA A 87 -5.86 -9.69 11.17
C ALA A 87 -5.29 -8.26 11.08
N THR A 88 -3.97 -8.12 10.93
CA THR A 88 -3.32 -6.82 10.85
C THR A 88 -3.76 -6.09 9.58
N ARG A 89 -4.54 -5.03 9.76
CA ARG A 89 -4.92 -4.07 8.74
C ARG A 89 -3.91 -2.92 8.76
N LEU A 90 -3.72 -2.25 7.63
CA LEU A 90 -2.94 -1.02 7.62
C LEU A 90 -3.61 0.06 8.48
N GLU A 91 -2.81 0.72 9.30
CA GLU A 91 -3.24 1.84 10.12
C GLU A 91 -2.74 3.15 9.52
N ILE A 92 -3.54 4.21 9.64
CA ILE A 92 -3.26 5.52 9.03
C ILE A 92 -2.64 6.49 10.05
N ASN A 93 -2.76 6.21 11.36
CA ASN A 93 -2.29 7.07 12.47
C ASN A 93 -1.36 6.32 13.42
N LEU A 94 -0.09 6.74 13.51
CA LEU A 94 0.85 6.25 14.53
C LEU A 94 0.42 6.86 15.87
N VAL A 95 -0.30 6.12 16.72
CA VAL A 95 -0.69 6.57 18.07
C VAL A 95 0.17 5.90 19.13
#